data_AF-A0ABD0ADN5-F1
#
_entry.id   AF-A0ABD0ADN5-F1
#
_cell.length_a   1.000
_cell.length_b   1.000
_cell.length_c   1.000
_cell.angle_alpha   90.00
_cell.angle_beta   90.00
_cell.angle_gamma   90.00
#
_symmetry.space_group_name_H-M   'P 1'
#
loop_
_entity.id
_entity.type
_entity.pdbx_description
1 polymer ?
#
loop_
_entity_poly.entity_id
_entity_poly.type
_entity_poly.pdbx_seq_one_letter_code
_entity_poly.pdbx_strand_id
1 'polypeptide(L)'
;MLKTRYQRLIAITLFLDFVVSLGCGLQFAMIGGEGEMPMYYLNANLISLYIQPGLTVMAAVQILSFRSVRPLLAPRGKMDYFDQRLAQLLFLDLAIYLVFSIVPYFFDKNPCFRYGPAWKGTLLLLMHYLLFIACFMLILLCIKTKYPFFIIVFASTVPILYHYWLEKSWLLPKYANIYDPLWRAIHHMYIL
;
A
#
# COMPACT_ATOMS: atom_id res chain seq x y z
N MET A 1 3.71 -27.81 -17.75
CA MET A 1 2.50 -27.54 -16.94
C MET A 1 2.76 -26.60 -15.75
N LEU A 2 3.71 -26.89 -14.85
CA LEU A 2 4.02 -26.04 -13.68
C LEU A 2 4.46 -24.60 -14.04
N LYS A 3 5.36 -24.43 -15.02
CA LYS A 3 5.81 -23.12 -15.50
C LYS A 3 4.64 -22.23 -15.94
N THR A 4 3.71 -22.82 -16.70
CA THR A 4 2.51 -22.14 -17.22
C THR A 4 1.55 -21.73 -16.10
N ARG A 5 1.44 -22.54 -15.03
CA ARG A 5 0.59 -22.21 -13.87
C ARG A 5 1.13 -21.02 -13.09
N TYR A 6 2.43 -20.98 -12.79
CA TYR A 6 3.04 -19.86 -12.06
C TYR A 6 3.05 -18.57 -12.88
N GLN A 7 3.28 -18.65 -14.19
CA GLN A 7 3.17 -17.49 -15.08
C GLN A 7 1.76 -16.92 -15.09
N ARG A 8 0.72 -17.78 -15.14
CA ARG A 8 -0.67 -17.34 -15.03
C ARG A 8 -0.96 -16.70 -13.69
N LEU A 9 -0.48 -17.28 -12.58
CA LEU A 9 -0.66 -16.71 -11.24
C LEU A 9 -0.04 -15.31 -11.16
N ILE A 10 1.21 -15.14 -11.59
CA ILE A 10 1.91 -13.85 -11.62
C ILE A 10 1.13 -12.83 -12.46
N ALA A 11 0.68 -13.23 -13.66
CA ALA A 11 -0.07 -12.34 -14.54
C ALA A 11 -1.41 -11.91 -13.91
N ILE A 12 -2.12 -12.82 -13.24
CA ILE A 12 -3.39 -12.52 -12.56
C ILE A 12 -3.16 -11.56 -11.39
N THR A 13 -2.16 -11.82 -10.54
CA THR A 13 -1.88 -10.93 -9.39
C THR A 13 -1.47 -9.54 -9.86
N LEU A 14 -0.55 -9.44 -10.84
CA LEU A 14 -0.14 -8.15 -11.40
C LEU A 14 -1.31 -7.40 -12.05
N PHE A 15 -2.19 -8.12 -12.74
CA PHE A 15 -3.39 -7.51 -13.33
C PHE A 15 -4.36 -7.00 -12.26
N LEU A 16 -4.58 -7.78 -11.20
CA LEU A 16 -5.42 -7.35 -10.08
C LEU A 16 -4.82 -6.14 -9.36
N ASP A 17 -3.52 -6.14 -9.09
CA ASP A 17 -2.82 -5.00 -8.48
C ASP A 17 -2.96 -3.75 -9.36
N PHE A 18 -2.80 -3.90 -10.68
CA PHE A 18 -3.04 -2.82 -11.64
C PHE A 18 -4.47 -2.29 -11.58
N VAL A 19 -5.49 -3.17 -11.65
CA VAL A 19 -6.91 -2.75 -11.65
C VAL A 19 -7.28 -2.06 -10.35
N VAL A 20 -6.87 -2.61 -9.20
CA VAL A 20 -7.15 -2.02 -7.88
C VAL A 20 -6.47 -0.67 -7.73
N SER A 21 -5.20 -0.56 -8.15
CA SER A 21 -4.41 0.66 -8.00
C SER A 21 -4.92 1.78 -8.91
N LEU A 22 -5.21 1.44 -10.17
CA LEU A 22 -5.81 2.38 -11.13
C LEU A 22 -7.20 2.80 -10.65
N GLY A 23 -8.03 1.87 -10.16
CA GLY A 23 -9.34 2.18 -9.61
C GLY A 23 -9.27 3.16 -8.44
N CYS A 24 -8.33 2.98 -7.51
CA CYS A 24 -8.09 3.93 -6.42
C CYS A 24 -7.66 5.30 -6.94
N GLY A 25 -6.67 5.35 -7.83
CA GLY A 25 -6.18 6.62 -8.39
C GLY A 25 -7.27 7.37 -9.15
N LEU A 26 -8.06 6.67 -9.98
CA LEU A 26 -9.18 7.25 -10.70
C LEU A 26 -10.29 7.72 -9.76
N GLN A 27 -10.61 6.96 -8.72
CA GLN A 27 -11.59 7.38 -7.72
C GLN A 27 -11.17 8.71 -7.07
N PHE A 28 -9.91 8.86 -6.68
CA PHE A 28 -9.41 10.12 -6.10
C PHE A 28 -9.39 11.27 -7.10
N ALA A 29 -9.13 10.99 -8.38
CA ALA A 29 -9.21 11.99 -9.45
C ALA A 29 -10.66 12.39 -9.79
N MET A 30 -11.64 11.50 -9.60
CA MET A 30 -13.04 11.76 -9.96
C MET A 30 -13.85 12.44 -8.85
N ILE A 31 -13.43 12.36 -7.58
CA ILE A 31 -14.18 12.94 -6.45
C ILE A 31 -14.22 14.48 -6.48
N GLY A 32 -13.32 15.14 -7.22
CA GLY A 32 -13.47 16.52 -7.68
C GLY A 32 -13.48 17.63 -6.61
N GLY A 33 -12.46 18.48 -6.63
CA GLY A 33 -12.54 19.92 -6.31
C GLY A 33 -12.41 20.36 -4.86
N GLU A 34 -12.69 19.50 -3.87
CA GLU A 34 -12.67 19.95 -2.46
C GLU A 34 -11.43 19.48 -1.68
N GLY A 35 -11.00 18.23 -1.85
CA GLY A 35 -9.89 17.63 -1.09
C GLY A 35 -8.49 17.80 -1.68
N GLU A 36 -7.48 17.65 -0.81
CA GLU A 36 -6.06 17.55 -1.17
C GLU A 36 -5.55 16.10 -1.05
N MET A 37 -4.33 15.83 -1.50
CA MET A 37 -3.79 14.47 -1.54
C MET A 37 -3.76 13.81 -0.14
N PRO A 38 -3.31 14.48 0.95
CA PRO A 38 -3.44 13.91 2.30
C PRO A 38 -4.87 13.53 2.72
N MET A 39 -5.90 14.26 2.27
CA MET A 39 -7.29 13.92 2.58
C MET A 39 -7.69 12.60 1.94
N TYR A 40 -7.42 12.43 0.64
CA TYR A 40 -7.84 11.23 -0.07
C TYR A 40 -7.03 9.99 0.32
N TYR A 41 -5.71 10.15 0.49
CA TYR A 41 -4.85 9.00 0.75
C TYR A 41 -4.80 8.62 2.23
N LEU A 42 -4.97 9.58 3.14
CA LEU A 42 -4.73 9.38 4.57
C LEU A 42 -5.94 9.72 5.46
N ASN A 43 -6.96 10.43 4.97
CA ASN A 43 -8.17 10.66 5.77
C ASN A 43 -9.35 9.75 5.36
N ALA A 44 -9.44 9.33 4.10
CA ALA A 44 -10.57 8.52 3.61
C ALA A 44 -10.62 7.06 4.14
N ASN A 45 -9.64 6.62 4.93
CA ASN A 45 -9.43 5.25 5.44
C ASN A 45 -9.29 4.14 4.37
N LEU A 46 -9.81 4.32 3.16
CA LEU A 46 -9.91 3.30 2.11
C LEU A 46 -8.57 2.60 1.87
N ILE A 47 -7.51 3.39 1.69
CA ILE A 47 -6.17 2.87 1.39
C ILE A 47 -5.65 2.03 2.54
N SER A 48 -5.63 2.60 3.74
CA SER A 48 -4.97 2.00 4.89
C SER A 48 -5.75 0.82 5.46
N LEU A 49 -7.09 0.86 5.39
CA LEU A 49 -7.95 -0.17 5.97
C LEU A 49 -8.18 -1.36 5.02
N TYR A 50 -8.27 -1.12 3.71
CA TYR A 50 -8.67 -2.16 2.75
C TYR A 50 -7.60 -2.45 1.70
N ILE A 51 -7.08 -1.43 1.03
CA ILE A 51 -6.22 -1.62 -0.14
C ILE A 51 -4.86 -2.17 0.26
N GLN A 52 -4.16 -1.53 1.20
CA GLN A 52 -2.84 -1.97 1.64
C GLN A 52 -2.85 -3.36 2.30
N PRO A 53 -3.79 -3.67 3.23
CA PRO A 53 -3.91 -5.02 3.77
C PRO A 53 -4.24 -6.05 2.68
N GLY A 54 -5.13 -5.72 1.75
CA GLY A 54 -5.51 -6.59 0.63
C GLY A 54 -4.33 -6.94 -0.28
N LEU A 55 -3.56 -5.93 -0.70
CA LEU A 55 -2.33 -6.11 -1.50
C LEU A 55 -1.29 -6.95 -0.74
N THR A 56 -1.14 -6.71 0.56
CA THR A 56 -0.23 -7.48 1.43
C THR A 56 -0.60 -8.97 1.47
N VAL A 57 -1.90 -9.28 1.57
CA VAL A 57 -2.42 -10.65 1.56
C VAL A 57 -2.22 -11.29 0.18
N MET A 58 -2.51 -10.57 -0.91
CA MET A 58 -2.29 -11.05 -2.27
C MET A 58 -0.82 -11.41 -2.53
N ALA A 59 0.09 -10.51 -2.17
CA ALA A 59 1.54 -10.74 -2.21
C ALA A 59 1.95 -11.97 -1.40
N ALA A 60 1.37 -12.16 -0.22
CA ALA A 60 1.64 -13.33 0.60
C ALA A 60 1.16 -14.65 -0.04
N VAL A 61 -0.04 -14.66 -0.64
CA VAL A 61 -0.56 -15.83 -1.38
C VAL A 61 0.34 -16.16 -2.57
N GLN A 62 0.79 -15.14 -3.29
CA GLN A 62 1.72 -15.29 -4.41
C GLN A 62 3.03 -15.93 -3.94
N ILE A 63 3.65 -15.40 -2.88
CA ILE A 63 4.90 -15.93 -2.30
C ILE A 63 4.75 -17.36 -1.80
N LEU A 64 3.68 -17.64 -1.04
CA LEU A 64 3.45 -18.97 -0.48
C LEU A 64 3.22 -20.02 -1.56
N SER A 65 2.65 -19.65 -2.70
CA SER A 65 2.50 -20.54 -3.85
C SER A 65 3.86 -21.04 -4.37
N PHE A 66 4.91 -20.20 -4.31
CA PHE A 66 6.26 -20.57 -4.72
C PHE A 66 7.05 -21.37 -3.68
N ARG A 67 6.56 -21.48 -2.45
CA ARG A 67 7.24 -22.19 -1.36
C ARG A 67 7.51 -23.67 -1.68
N SER A 68 6.58 -24.30 -2.40
CA SER A 68 6.71 -25.71 -2.83
C SER A 68 7.87 -25.94 -3.81
N VAL A 69 8.27 -24.91 -4.56
CA VAL A 69 9.33 -24.99 -5.56
C VAL A 69 10.71 -24.80 -4.93
N ARG A 70 10.79 -24.05 -3.83
CA ARG A 70 12.04 -23.69 -3.16
C ARG A 70 12.93 -24.89 -2.80
N PRO A 71 12.43 -25.99 -2.18
CA PRO A 71 13.25 -27.18 -1.91
C PRO A 71 13.83 -27.84 -3.16
N LEU A 72 13.17 -27.74 -4.32
CA LEU A 72 13.64 -28.31 -5.59
C LEU A 72 14.83 -27.55 -6.18
N LEU A 73 15.08 -26.32 -5.70
CA LEU A 73 16.16 -25.44 -6.16
C LEU A 73 17.41 -25.56 -5.29
N ALA A 74 17.30 -26.09 -4.06
CA ALA A 74 18.41 -26.30 -3.14
C ALA A 74 19.52 -27.18 -3.74
N PRO A 75 19.24 -28.36 -4.35
CA PRO A 75 20.28 -29.19 -4.96
C PRO A 75 20.98 -28.53 -6.16
N ARG A 76 20.41 -27.47 -6.71
CA ARG A 76 20.90 -26.77 -7.91
C ARG A 76 21.69 -25.50 -7.57
N GLY A 77 21.82 -25.14 -6.28
CA GLY A 77 22.51 -23.93 -5.84
C GLY A 77 21.87 -22.62 -6.33
N LYS A 78 20.57 -22.63 -6.71
CA LYS A 78 19.87 -21.46 -7.29
C LYS A 78 18.95 -20.73 -6.30
N MET A 79 19.18 -20.89 -5.00
CA MET A 79 18.31 -20.35 -3.94
C MET A 79 18.37 -18.83 -3.88
N ASP A 80 19.56 -18.23 -3.95
CA ASP A 80 19.72 -16.77 -3.89
C ASP A 80 19.13 -16.08 -5.12
N TYR A 81 19.34 -16.66 -6.30
CA TYR A 81 18.72 -16.19 -7.54
C TYR A 81 17.18 -16.21 -7.45
N PHE A 82 16.62 -17.25 -6.85
CA PHE A 82 15.18 -17.37 -6.68
C PHE A 82 14.63 -16.33 -5.69
N ASP A 83 15.28 -16.16 -4.54
CA ASP A 83 14.91 -15.15 -3.54
C ASP A 83 14.98 -13.73 -4.15
N GLN A 84 16.01 -13.45 -4.97
CA GLN A 84 16.14 -12.17 -5.68
C GLN A 84 15.00 -11.95 -6.70
N ARG A 85 14.62 -12.98 -7.46
CA ARG A 85 13.50 -12.88 -8.41
C ARG A 85 12.17 -12.66 -7.70
N LEU A 86 11.98 -13.25 -6.53
CA LEU A 86 10.78 -13.04 -5.73
C LEU A 86 10.72 -11.61 -5.17
N ALA A 87 11.86 -11.06 -4.73
CA ALA A 87 11.96 -9.66 -4.33
C ALA A 87 11.68 -8.69 -5.49
N GLN A 88 12.19 -8.98 -6.69
CA GLN A 88 11.90 -8.19 -7.89
C GLN A 88 10.41 -8.19 -8.26
N LEU A 89 9.74 -9.35 -8.08
CA LEU A 89 8.30 -9.47 -8.32
C LEU A 89 7.50 -8.61 -7.35
N LEU A 90 7.78 -8.68 -6.05
CA LEU A 90 7.14 -7.80 -5.07
C LEU A 90 7.43 -6.32 -5.32
N PHE A 91 8.66 -5.99 -5.71
CA PHE A 91 8.99 -4.62 -6.06
C PHE A 91 8.16 -4.12 -7.26
N LEU A 92 7.88 -5.00 -8.22
CA LEU A 92 7.01 -4.68 -9.35
C LEU A 92 5.55 -4.48 -8.91
N ASP A 93 5.01 -5.35 -8.05
CA ASP A 93 3.66 -5.20 -7.48
C ASP A 93 3.52 -3.84 -6.77
N LEU A 94 4.51 -3.49 -5.95
CA LEU A 94 4.59 -2.22 -5.24
C LEU A 94 4.72 -1.02 -6.21
N ALA A 95 5.55 -1.13 -7.24
CA ALA A 95 5.74 -0.07 -8.23
C ALA A 95 4.45 0.19 -9.02
N ILE A 96 3.73 -0.87 -9.41
CA ILE A 96 2.41 -0.77 -10.03
C ILE A 96 1.46 -0.03 -9.08
N TYR A 97 1.42 -0.42 -7.81
CA TYR A 97 0.59 0.26 -6.83
C TYR A 97 0.90 1.75 -6.71
N LEU A 98 2.17 2.13 -6.50
CA LEU A 98 2.55 3.52 -6.32
C LEU A 98 2.28 4.36 -7.57
N VAL A 99 2.67 3.86 -8.74
CA VAL A 99 2.51 4.60 -10.00
C VAL A 99 1.03 4.77 -10.32
N PHE A 100 0.24 3.69 -10.33
CA PHE A 100 -1.15 3.77 -10.76
C PHE A 100 -2.09 4.34 -9.70
N SER A 101 -1.71 4.34 -8.41
CA SER A 101 -2.46 5.08 -7.40
C SER A 101 -2.19 6.58 -7.48
N ILE A 102 -0.95 7.03 -7.72
CA ILE A 102 -0.56 8.44 -7.65
C ILE A 102 -0.75 9.17 -8.99
N VAL A 103 -0.32 8.57 -10.11
CA VAL A 103 -0.29 9.23 -11.42
C VAL A 103 -1.66 9.76 -11.86
N PRO A 104 -2.78 9.03 -11.71
CA PRO A 104 -4.10 9.55 -12.07
C PRO A 104 -4.46 10.85 -11.34
N TYR A 105 -3.99 11.04 -10.10
CA TYR A 105 -4.26 12.26 -9.32
C TYR A 105 -3.65 13.51 -9.98
N PHE A 106 -2.49 13.38 -10.64
CA PHE A 106 -1.83 14.50 -11.33
C PHE A 106 -2.52 14.92 -12.63
N PHE A 107 -3.43 14.11 -13.18
CA PHE A 107 -4.21 14.47 -14.36
C PHE A 107 -5.45 15.30 -14.02
N ASP A 108 -5.82 15.39 -12.74
CA ASP A 108 -6.92 16.24 -12.29
C ASP A 108 -6.43 17.63 -11.86
N LYS A 109 -7.37 18.58 -11.74
CA LYS A 109 -7.09 19.97 -11.33
C LYS A 109 -6.96 20.14 -9.81
N ASN A 110 -7.08 19.07 -9.03
CA ASN A 110 -7.03 19.16 -7.57
C ASN A 110 -5.64 19.57 -7.07
N PRO A 111 -5.56 20.51 -6.11
CA PRO A 111 -4.28 20.84 -5.51
C PRO A 111 -3.72 19.62 -4.76
N CYS A 112 -2.42 19.36 -4.91
CA CYS A 112 -1.75 18.33 -4.11
C CYS A 112 -1.77 18.67 -2.62
N PHE A 113 -1.62 19.96 -2.29
CA PHE A 113 -1.64 20.50 -0.94
C PHE A 113 -2.36 21.86 -0.96
N ARG A 114 -3.37 22.01 -0.13
CA ARG A 114 -4.28 23.15 0.02
C ARG A 114 -4.38 23.61 1.47
N TYR A 115 -4.55 22.70 2.43
CA TYR A 115 -4.89 23.05 3.82
C TYR A 115 -3.66 23.28 4.70
N GLY A 116 -2.52 22.69 4.35
CA GLY A 116 -1.28 22.87 5.10
C GLY A 116 -0.02 22.99 4.22
N PRO A 117 1.14 23.26 4.84
CA PRO A 117 2.40 23.45 4.11
C PRO A 117 2.79 22.19 3.32
N ALA A 118 3.08 22.36 2.03
CA ALA A 118 3.39 21.25 1.11
C ALA A 118 4.48 20.30 1.64
N TRP A 119 5.55 20.83 2.24
CA TRP A 119 6.63 19.99 2.77
C TRP A 119 6.18 19.04 3.88
N LYS A 120 5.23 19.46 4.75
CA LYS A 120 4.67 18.59 5.79
C LYS A 120 3.79 17.51 5.17
N GLY A 121 2.96 17.87 4.19
CA GLY A 121 2.10 16.92 3.48
C GLY A 121 2.92 15.88 2.72
N THR A 122 3.99 16.29 2.03
CA THR A 122 4.92 15.37 1.37
C THR A 122 5.59 14.43 2.36
N LEU A 123 6.06 14.95 3.50
CA LEU A 123 6.68 14.12 4.55
C LEU A 123 5.68 13.10 5.10
N LEU A 124 4.43 13.51 5.34
CA LEU A 124 3.36 12.66 5.83
C LEU A 124 3.11 11.48 4.87
N LEU A 125 2.91 11.77 3.58
CA LEU A 125 2.73 10.76 2.53
C LEU A 125 3.96 9.85 2.43
N LEU A 126 5.18 10.40 2.49
CA LEU A 126 6.40 9.63 2.43
C LEU A 126 6.51 8.64 3.60
N MET A 127 6.22 9.07 4.84
CA MET A 127 6.23 8.18 6.01
C MET A 127 5.21 7.05 5.85
N HIS A 128 4.02 7.37 5.36
CA HIS A 128 2.97 6.40 5.09
C HIS A 128 3.44 5.32 4.10
N TYR A 129 3.98 5.74 2.95
CA TYR A 129 4.46 4.81 1.93
C TYR A 129 5.68 4.02 2.40
N LEU A 130 6.65 4.64 3.10
CA LEU A 130 7.82 3.92 3.61
C LEU A 130 7.42 2.82 4.59
N LEU A 131 6.43 3.06 5.46
CA LEU A 131 5.90 2.03 6.35
C LEU A 131 5.26 0.88 5.55
N PHE A 132 4.46 1.21 4.55
CA PHE A 132 3.83 0.21 3.69
C PHE A 132 4.88 -0.63 2.96
N ILE A 133 5.91 0.01 2.37
CA ILE A 133 7.03 -0.67 1.70
C ILE A 133 7.75 -1.61 2.68
N ALA A 134 8.05 -1.15 3.88
CA ALA A 134 8.70 -1.99 4.89
C ALA A 134 7.84 -3.21 5.25
N CYS A 135 6.54 -3.03 5.47
CA CYS A 135 5.62 -4.13 5.77
C CYS A 135 5.47 -5.10 4.58
N PHE A 136 5.42 -4.57 3.36
CA PHE A 136 5.32 -5.37 2.15
C PHE A 136 6.58 -6.22 1.93
N MET A 137 7.77 -5.66 2.17
CA MET A 137 9.04 -6.39 2.08
C MET A 137 9.17 -7.47 3.16
N LEU A 138 8.55 -7.33 4.34
CA LEU A 138 8.50 -8.39 5.36
C LEU A 138 7.83 -9.67 4.84
N ILE A 139 6.93 -9.57 3.84
CA ILE A 139 6.26 -10.74 3.26
C ILE A 139 7.25 -11.71 2.60
N LEU A 140 8.43 -11.25 2.17
CA LEU A 140 9.50 -12.14 1.68
C LEU A 140 9.86 -13.21 2.70
N LEU A 141 9.78 -12.92 4.00
CA LEU A 141 10.11 -13.87 5.05
C LEU A 141 9.13 -15.06 5.10
N CYS A 142 7.91 -14.92 4.54
CA CYS A 142 6.92 -16.00 4.46
C CYS A 142 7.44 -17.23 3.70
N ILE A 143 8.40 -17.06 2.77
CA ILE A 143 8.98 -18.17 2.02
C ILE A 143 9.86 -19.08 2.90
N LYS A 144 10.43 -18.52 3.98
CA LYS A 144 11.39 -19.22 4.87
C LYS A 144 10.74 -19.67 6.18
N THR A 145 9.71 -18.97 6.66
CA THR A 145 9.13 -19.19 7.99
C THR A 145 8.13 -20.33 8.03
N LYS A 146 8.21 -21.19 9.07
CA LYS A 146 7.26 -22.31 9.28
C LYS A 146 5.80 -21.84 9.42
N TYR A 147 5.58 -20.77 10.18
CA TYR A 147 4.28 -20.17 10.46
C TYR A 147 4.15 -18.78 9.81
N PRO A 148 3.95 -18.69 8.49
CA PRO A 148 3.92 -17.41 7.77
C PRO A 148 2.72 -16.53 8.15
N PHE A 149 1.65 -17.14 8.68
CA PHE A 149 0.42 -16.43 9.06
C PHE A 149 0.67 -15.25 10.01
N PHE A 150 1.55 -15.41 11.01
CA PHE A 150 1.89 -14.31 11.93
C PHE A 150 2.52 -13.11 11.22
N ILE A 151 3.36 -13.37 10.21
CA ILE A 151 4.00 -12.31 9.41
C ILE A 151 2.94 -11.58 8.58
N ILE A 152 2.01 -12.31 7.98
CA ILE A 152 0.93 -11.74 7.17
C ILE A 152 0.03 -10.86 8.03
N VAL A 153 -0.46 -11.39 9.17
CA VAL A 153 -1.31 -10.62 10.09
C VAL A 153 -0.57 -9.38 10.58
N PHE A 154 0.69 -9.51 10.97
CA PHE A 154 1.48 -8.38 11.43
C PHE A 154 1.66 -7.31 10.33
N ALA A 155 2.11 -7.71 9.14
CA ALA A 155 2.33 -6.80 8.02
C ALA A 155 1.04 -6.13 7.53
N SER A 156 -0.11 -6.77 7.65
CA SER A 156 -1.42 -6.19 7.32
C SER A 156 -1.97 -5.27 8.42
N THR A 157 -1.66 -5.52 9.70
CA THR A 157 -2.24 -4.77 10.84
C THR A 157 -1.41 -3.57 11.26
N VAL A 158 -0.09 -3.62 11.10
CA VAL A 158 0.81 -2.51 11.48
C VAL A 158 0.49 -1.21 10.73
N PRO A 159 0.28 -1.19 9.39
CA PRO A 159 -0.13 0.03 8.69
C PRO A 159 -1.45 0.60 9.20
N ILE A 160 -2.41 -0.26 9.54
CA ILE A 160 -3.71 0.14 10.10
C ILE A 160 -3.51 0.81 11.47
N LEU A 161 -2.73 0.20 12.36
CA LEU A 161 -2.46 0.76 13.69
C LEU A 161 -1.73 2.10 13.59
N TYR A 162 -0.72 2.19 12.73
CA TYR A 162 -0.03 3.45 12.45
C TYR A 162 -1.00 4.52 11.96
N HIS A 163 -1.88 4.16 11.02
CA HIS A 163 -2.86 5.08 10.45
C HIS A 163 -3.79 5.66 11.52
N TYR A 164 -4.38 4.81 12.38
CA TYR A 164 -5.35 5.27 13.37
C TYR A 164 -4.71 5.93 14.58
N TRP A 165 -3.61 5.39 15.11
CA TRP A 165 -3.04 5.90 16.36
C TRP A 165 -2.11 7.10 16.18
N LEU A 166 -1.41 7.17 15.04
CA LEU A 166 -0.36 8.15 14.85
C LEU A 166 -0.72 9.13 13.73
N GLU A 167 -1.11 8.62 12.55
CA GLU A 167 -1.39 9.47 11.40
C GLU A 167 -2.65 10.31 11.58
N LYS A 168 -3.80 9.68 11.85
CA LYS A 168 -5.08 10.37 12.04
C LYS A 168 -5.16 11.15 13.34
N SER A 169 -4.73 10.55 14.45
CA SER A 169 -4.87 11.19 15.76
C SER A 169 -3.87 12.31 16.00
N TRP A 170 -2.72 12.32 15.32
CA TRP A 170 -1.65 13.26 15.66
C TRP A 170 -1.01 13.97 14.48
N LEU A 171 -0.56 13.25 13.45
CA LEU A 171 0.18 13.87 12.35
C LEU A 171 -0.70 14.72 11.42
N LEU A 172 -1.89 14.24 11.06
CA LEU A 172 -2.85 14.97 10.23
C LEU A 172 -3.32 16.27 10.91
N PRO A 173 -3.73 16.28 12.20
CA PRO A 173 -4.01 17.52 12.92
C PRO A 173 -2.83 18.51 12.96
N LYS A 174 -1.59 18.02 13.09
CA LYS A 174 -0.38 18.87 13.04
C LYS A 174 -0.05 19.41 11.66
N TYR A 175 -0.54 18.74 10.62
CA TYR A 175 -0.43 19.19 9.25
C TYR A 175 -1.42 20.34 8.96
N ALA A 176 -2.71 20.15 9.30
CA ALA A 176 -3.72 21.19 9.25
C ALA A 176 -4.84 20.94 10.28
N ASN A 177 -5.30 22.02 10.93
CA ASN A 177 -6.34 21.96 11.97
C ASN A 177 -7.67 21.40 11.46
N ILE A 178 -7.93 21.48 10.15
CA ILE A 178 -9.15 20.96 9.53
C ILE A 178 -9.26 19.43 9.67
N TYR A 179 -8.16 18.73 9.92
CA TYR A 179 -8.15 17.30 10.19
C TYR A 179 -8.41 16.95 11.66
N ASP A 180 -8.33 17.93 12.58
CA ASP A 180 -8.68 17.73 13.99
C ASP A 180 -10.21 17.67 14.15
N PRO A 181 -10.78 16.54 14.63
CA PRO A 181 -12.22 16.42 14.86
C PRO A 181 -12.76 17.46 15.85
N LEU A 182 -12.00 17.82 16.90
CA LEU A 182 -12.43 18.79 17.90
C LEU A 182 -12.48 20.19 17.32
N TRP A 183 -11.44 20.58 16.58
CA TRP A 183 -11.40 21.88 15.91
C TRP A 183 -12.54 22.02 14.90
N ARG A 184 -12.82 20.97 14.12
CA ARG A 184 -13.97 20.92 13.20
C ARG A 184 -15.30 21.07 13.91
N ALA A 185 -15.48 20.39 15.05
CA ALA A 185 -16.71 20.49 15.83
C ALA A 185 -16.94 21.91 16.36
N ILE A 186 -15.88 22.58 16.85
CA ILE A 186 -15.95 23.96 17.35
C ILE A 186 -16.28 24.96 16.22
N HIS A 187 -15.79 24.72 15.00
CA HIS A 187 -15.98 25.62 13.85
C HIS A 187 -17.11 25.19 12.92
N HIS A 188 -17.91 24.19 13.31
CA HIS A 188 -19.02 23.63 12.53
C HIS A 188 -18.64 23.24 11.08
N MET A 189 -17.40 22.76 10.88
CA MET A 189 -16.92 22.30 9.59
C MET A 189 -17.08 20.79 9.44
N TYR A 190 -18.07 20.36 8.66
CA TYR A 190 -18.30 18.96 8.32
C TYR A 190 -17.77 18.72 6.91
N ILE A 191 -16.50 18.28 6.83
CA ILE A 191 -15.96 17.75 5.58
C ILE A 191 -16.61 16.38 5.34
N LEU A 192 -17.27 16.23 4.20
CA LEU A 192 -17.83 14.97 3.67
C LEU A 192 -16.72 14.04 3.16
#